data_AF-A0A9W2Z5X0-F1
#
_entry.id   AF-A0A9W2Z5X0-F1
#
_cell.length_a   1.000
_cell.length_b   1.000
_cell.length_c   1.000
_cell.angle_alpha   90.00
_cell.angle_beta   90.00
_cell.angle_gamma   90.00
#
_symmetry.space_group_name_H-M   'P 1'
#
loop_
_entity.id
_entity.type
_entity.pdbx_description
1 polymer ?
#
loop_
_entity_poly.entity_id
_entity_poly.type
_entity_poly.pdbx_seq_one_letter_code
_entity_poly.pdbx_strand_id
1 'polypeptide(L)'
;MKDISRTPGCIKDISRTPGCMKDISRTPCCMKDISSTPSCMKDISRTPGCMKDISRTPGCIKDISRTPGCMKDISRTPSCMKDISRTQGCMKDISRTPSCMKDISRTPGCMKDISRKPGCMKDISRTPSCMKDISRTPGCMKDISRTPGCMKDISRTPSCMKDISRTPGCMKDISRKPGCMKDISRTPSCMKDISRTPSCMKDISRTPSCIKDISRTPGCMKDISRTPGCMKDISRTHGCIKKYQ
;
A
#
# COMPACT_ATOMS: atom_id res chain seq x y z
N MET A 1 23.68 -0.91 19.13
CA MET A 1 24.88 -0.10 18.84
C MET A 1 24.43 1.24 18.27
N LYS A 2 25.33 2.22 18.17
CA LYS A 2 25.02 3.52 17.56
C LYS A 2 26.19 3.93 16.69
N ASP A 3 26.01 3.81 15.38
CA ASP A 3 27.02 4.16 14.40
C ASP A 3 26.66 5.48 13.70
N ILE A 4 27.65 6.37 13.65
CA ILE A 4 27.55 7.67 13.00
C ILE A 4 28.66 7.76 11.96
N SER A 5 28.33 7.60 10.68
CA SER A 5 29.30 7.78 9.60
C SER A 5 29.37 9.25 9.17
N ARG A 6 30.59 9.79 9.12
CA ARG A 6 30.91 11.13 8.59
C ARG A 6 31.72 11.09 7.29
N THR A 7 32.16 9.90 6.89
CA THR A 7 32.80 9.60 5.60
C THR A 7 31.85 8.71 4.76
N PRO A 8 31.97 8.70 3.42
CA PRO A 8 31.24 7.74 2.60
C PRO A 8 31.60 6.30 3.00
N GLY A 9 30.61 5.42 3.15
CA GLY A 9 30.88 4.05 3.58
C GLY A 9 29.62 3.22 3.85
N CYS A 10 29.85 1.95 4.19
CA CYS A 10 28.80 1.00 4.55
C CYS A 10 28.81 0.74 6.05
N ILE A 11 27.64 0.80 6.67
CA ILE A 11 27.42 0.40 8.06
C ILE A 11 26.73 -0.98 8.03
N LYS A 12 27.17 -1.87 8.91
CA LYS A 12 26.63 -3.21 9.00
C LYS A 12 26.60 -3.66 10.46
N ASP A 13 25.41 -3.62 11.04
CA ASP A 13 25.18 -4.17 12.36
C ASP A 13 24.63 -5.60 12.27
N ILE A 14 25.23 -6.50 13.04
CA ILE A 14 24.71 -7.85 13.27
C ILE A 14 24.53 -8.02 14.77
N SER A 15 23.28 -8.14 15.22
CA SER A 15 22.98 -8.48 16.60
C SER A 15 22.58 -9.96 16.73
N ARG A 16 23.27 -10.64 17.66
CA ARG A 16 22.92 -12.01 18.11
C ARG A 16 22.31 -12.02 19.51
N THR A 17 22.32 -10.89 20.19
CA THR A 17 21.63 -10.64 21.45
C THR A 17 20.45 -9.69 21.21
N PRO A 18 19.41 -9.69 22.05
CA PRO A 18 18.35 -8.70 21.96
C PRO A 18 18.92 -7.29 22.07
N GLY A 19 18.49 -6.38 21.19
CA GLY A 19 19.04 -5.02 21.19
C GLY A 19 18.56 -4.15 20.05
N CYS A 20 18.93 -2.88 20.14
CA CYS A 20 18.59 -1.84 19.16
C CYS A 20 19.83 -1.47 18.34
N MET A 21 19.63 -1.36 17.02
CA MET A 21 20.59 -0.85 16.07
C MET A 21 20.14 0.53 15.61
N LYS A 22 21.11 1.41 15.38
CA LYS A 22 20.81 2.79 15.00
C LYS A 22 21.95 3.36 14.19
N ASP A 23 21.65 3.53 12.92
CA ASP A 23 22.59 4.07 11.97
C ASP A 23 22.16 5.48 11.53
N ILE A 24 23.13 6.38 11.55
CA ILE A 24 22.96 7.75 11.07
C ILE A 24 24.07 8.06 10.08
N SER A 25 23.68 8.40 8.86
CA SER A 25 24.59 8.95 7.87
C SER A 25 24.26 10.39 7.52
N ARG A 26 25.33 11.17 7.34
CA ARG A 26 25.26 12.52 6.76
C ARG A 26 25.91 12.60 5.38
N THR A 27 26.53 11.51 4.95
CA THR A 27 27.17 11.25 3.66
C THR A 27 26.46 10.06 2.98
N PRO A 28 26.61 9.89 1.66
CA PRO A 28 26.03 8.74 0.97
C PRO A 28 26.41 7.42 1.66
N CYS A 29 25.41 6.57 1.93
CA CYS A 29 25.61 5.37 2.75
C CYS A 29 24.68 4.21 2.39
N CYS A 30 25.11 3.04 2.83
CA CYS A 30 24.28 1.85 2.92
C CYS A 30 24.27 1.39 4.38
N MET A 31 23.07 1.20 4.93
CA MET A 31 22.83 0.67 6.26
C MET A 31 22.20 -0.72 6.13
N LYS A 32 22.62 -1.62 7.02
CA LYS A 32 22.15 -2.99 7.00
C LYS A 32 22.16 -3.57 8.39
N ASP A 33 20.96 -3.72 8.92
CA ASP A 33 20.76 -4.35 10.20
C ASP A 33 20.27 -5.79 10.03
N ILE A 34 20.92 -6.72 10.73
CA ILE A 34 20.47 -8.10 10.83
C ILE A 34 20.31 -8.46 12.29
N SER A 35 19.11 -8.92 12.65
CA SER A 35 18.88 -9.57 13.92
C SER A 35 18.38 -11.01 13.78
N SER A 36 18.91 -11.88 14.62
CA SER A 36 18.38 -13.23 14.81
C SER A 36 17.51 -13.34 16.08
N THR A 37 17.65 -12.37 16.97
CA THR A 37 16.86 -12.13 18.19
C THR A 37 15.89 -10.96 17.98
N PRO A 38 14.90 -10.77 18.87
CA PRO A 38 14.00 -9.62 18.81
C PRO A 38 14.79 -8.32 18.72
N SER A 39 14.42 -7.45 17.76
CA SER A 39 15.20 -6.26 17.45
C SER A 39 14.38 -5.09 16.94
N CYS A 40 15.00 -3.93 17.06
CA CYS A 40 14.57 -2.67 16.48
C CYS A 40 15.73 -2.12 15.65
N MET A 41 15.43 -1.83 14.39
CA MET A 41 16.38 -1.35 13.41
C MET A 41 15.93 0.01 12.91
N LYS A 42 16.89 0.93 12.82
CA LYS A 42 16.59 2.31 12.54
C LYS A 42 17.71 2.99 11.79
N ASP A 43 17.37 3.30 10.56
CA ASP A 43 18.29 3.92 9.65
C ASP A 43 17.84 5.35 9.30
N ILE A 44 18.80 6.28 9.31
CA ILE A 44 18.56 7.67 8.93
C ILE A 44 19.64 8.12 7.93
N SER A 45 19.19 8.52 6.75
CA SER A 45 20.04 9.11 5.71
C SER A 45 19.63 10.56 5.39
N ARG A 46 20.59 11.49 5.50
CA ARG A 46 20.40 12.90 5.09
C ARG A 46 20.75 13.17 3.63
N THR A 47 21.56 12.31 3.05
CA THR A 47 22.01 12.22 1.65
C THR A 47 21.50 10.90 1.06
N PRO A 48 21.63 10.63 -0.25
CA PRO A 48 21.10 9.41 -0.85
C PRO A 48 21.56 8.17 -0.09
N GLY A 49 20.61 7.28 0.23
CA GLY A 49 20.88 6.16 1.12
C GLY A 49 19.91 4.99 0.96
N CYS A 50 20.43 3.81 1.24
CA CYS A 50 19.69 2.55 1.25
C CYS A 50 19.72 1.94 2.65
N MET A 51 18.56 1.44 3.06
CA MET A 51 18.30 0.97 4.40
C MET A 51 17.65 -0.40 4.28
N LYS A 52 18.14 -1.35 5.07
CA LYS A 52 17.77 -2.74 4.88
C LYS A 52 17.87 -3.51 6.16
N ASP A 53 16.69 -3.93 6.60
CA ASP A 53 16.61 -4.57 7.88
C ASP A 53 15.99 -5.96 7.77
N ILE A 54 16.54 -6.88 8.53
CA ILE A 54 16.11 -8.28 8.52
C ILE A 54 15.93 -8.74 9.95
N SER A 55 14.69 -9.15 10.27
CA SER A 55 14.39 -9.81 11.53
C SER A 55 13.93 -11.26 11.31
N ARG A 56 14.63 -12.22 11.90
CA ARG A 56 14.20 -13.64 11.87
C ARG A 56 13.14 -13.95 12.93
N THR A 57 13.17 -13.21 14.02
CA THR A 57 12.18 -13.15 15.09
C THR A 57 11.36 -11.86 14.95
N PRO A 58 10.32 -11.63 15.76
CA PRO A 58 9.49 -10.44 15.64
C PRO A 58 10.37 -9.18 15.66
N GLY A 59 10.16 -8.29 14.69
CA GLY A 59 11.02 -7.14 14.50
C GLY A 59 10.31 -5.98 13.85
N CYS A 60 10.80 -4.79 14.21
CA CYS A 60 10.30 -3.52 13.73
C CYS A 60 11.40 -2.82 12.99
N ILE A 61 11.03 -2.30 11.84
CA ILE A 61 11.96 -1.65 10.97
C ILE A 61 11.39 -0.29 10.59
N LYS A 62 12.31 0.68 10.55
CA LYS A 62 12.01 2.02 10.15
C LYS A 62 13.24 2.66 9.57
N ASP A 63 13.05 3.14 8.37
CA ASP A 63 14.07 3.94 7.74
C ASP A 63 13.57 5.37 7.43
N ILE A 64 14.50 6.28 7.18
CA ILE A 64 14.15 7.66 6.81
C ILE A 64 15.16 8.19 5.81
N SER A 65 14.64 8.68 4.68
CA SER A 65 15.43 9.37 3.66
C SER A 65 14.98 10.82 3.44
N ARG A 66 15.95 11.76 3.48
CA ARG A 66 15.71 13.20 3.29
C ARG A 66 15.88 13.63 1.83
N THR A 67 16.84 13.03 1.15
CA THR A 67 17.00 12.97 -0.32
C THR A 67 16.41 11.64 -0.81
N PRO A 68 16.50 11.28 -2.11
CA PRO A 68 16.00 10.00 -2.57
C PRO A 68 16.54 8.83 -1.73
N GLY A 69 15.65 7.94 -1.29
CA GLY A 69 16.06 6.78 -0.52
C GLY A 69 15.07 5.63 -0.57
N CYS A 70 15.64 4.45 -0.40
CA CYS A 70 14.96 3.17 -0.51
C CYS A 70 15.02 2.45 0.81
N MET A 71 13.90 1.84 1.12
CA MET A 71 13.68 1.19 2.39
C MET A 71 13.02 -0.14 2.15
N LYS A 72 13.44 -1.08 2.96
CA LYS A 72 13.08 -2.45 2.75
C LYS A 72 13.40 -3.18 4.01
N ASP A 73 12.32 -3.69 4.54
CA ASP A 73 12.49 -4.44 5.75
C ASP A 73 12.19 -5.91 5.43
N ILE A 74 12.33 -6.85 6.35
CA ILE A 74 11.82 -8.21 6.18
C ILE A 74 11.55 -8.78 7.57
N SER A 75 10.44 -9.48 7.76
CA SER A 75 10.42 -10.52 8.80
C SER A 75 9.86 -11.88 8.42
N ARG A 76 10.36 -12.88 9.14
CA ARG A 76 9.93 -14.28 9.03
C ARG A 76 8.81 -14.66 9.98
N THR A 77 8.65 -13.89 11.03
CA THR A 77 7.52 -13.94 11.97
C THR A 77 6.67 -12.71 11.64
N PRO A 78 5.82 -12.15 12.51
CA PRO A 78 5.12 -10.91 12.18
C PRO A 78 6.12 -9.74 12.06
N SER A 79 6.01 -8.91 11.01
CA SER A 79 6.71 -7.61 10.91
C SER A 79 5.77 -6.49 10.54
N CYS A 80 6.16 -5.35 11.09
CA CYS A 80 5.93 -4.06 10.52
C CYS A 80 7.26 -3.60 9.95
N MET A 81 7.20 -3.16 8.71
CA MET A 81 8.26 -2.42 8.08
C MET A 81 7.73 -0.95 8.06
N LYS A 82 8.51 0.07 7.73
CA LYS A 82 7.88 1.39 7.57
C LYS A 82 8.69 2.34 6.77
N ASP A 83 8.02 2.67 5.69
CA ASP A 83 8.57 3.31 4.57
C ASP A 83 8.56 4.87 4.49
N ILE A 84 9.60 5.71 4.67
CA ILE A 84 9.49 7.19 4.43
C ILE A 84 10.58 7.84 3.56
N SER A 85 10.10 8.67 2.61
CA SER A 85 10.95 9.54 1.79
C SER A 85 10.42 10.99 1.65
N ARG A 86 11.32 11.97 1.52
CA ARG A 86 10.96 13.42 1.47
C ARG A 86 11.05 14.11 0.12
N THR A 87 11.59 13.44 -0.88
CA THR A 87 11.71 13.95 -2.27
C THR A 87 11.24 12.88 -3.25
N GLN A 88 11.78 11.70 -3.10
CA GLN A 88 11.42 10.51 -3.84
C GLN A 88 11.69 9.37 -2.88
N GLY A 89 10.78 8.41 -2.78
CA GLY A 89 11.21 7.19 -2.17
C GLY A 89 10.14 6.20 -1.85
N CYS A 90 10.68 5.01 -1.74
CA CYS A 90 10.00 3.78 -1.95
C CYS A 90 10.50 2.84 -0.88
N MET A 91 9.69 1.86 -0.72
CA MET A 91 9.31 1.50 0.59
C MET A 91 8.67 0.14 0.45
N LYS A 92 8.76 -0.69 1.46
CA LYS A 92 8.21 -2.01 1.42
C LYS A 92 8.17 -2.58 2.81
N ASP A 93 7.00 -3.10 3.15
CA ASP A 93 6.67 -3.84 4.36
C ASP A 93 6.11 -5.33 4.17
N ILE A 94 6.84 -6.39 4.52
CA ILE A 94 6.68 -7.81 4.16
C ILE A 94 6.96 -8.64 5.40
N SER A 95 6.15 -9.66 5.56
CA SER A 95 6.19 -10.63 6.64
C SER A 95 5.55 -11.96 6.18
N ARG A 96 6.02 -13.05 6.78
CA ARG A 96 5.64 -14.42 6.39
C ARG A 96 4.52 -15.03 7.21
N THR A 97 4.27 -14.41 8.32
CA THR A 97 2.98 -14.53 8.97
C THR A 97 2.30 -13.21 8.59
N PRO A 98 1.53 -12.54 9.43
CA PRO A 98 0.91 -11.28 9.05
C PRO A 98 1.79 -10.11 8.56
N SER A 99 1.77 -9.74 7.26
CA SER A 99 2.65 -8.74 6.65
C SER A 99 2.17 -7.38 6.23
N CYS A 100 2.43 -6.40 7.07
CA CYS A 100 2.27 -5.00 6.72
C CYS A 100 3.35 -4.51 5.76
N MET A 101 3.02 -3.81 4.60
CA MET A 101 3.70 -2.99 3.47
C MET A 101 3.37 -1.49 3.33
N LYS A 102 3.79 -0.67 4.27
CA LYS A 102 3.68 0.78 4.27
C LYS A 102 4.77 1.56 3.56
N ASP A 103 4.35 2.20 2.47
CA ASP A 103 5.22 2.91 1.55
C ASP A 103 4.89 4.40 1.36
N ILE A 104 5.80 5.36 1.20
CA ILE A 104 5.45 6.77 1.18
C ILE A 104 6.47 7.54 0.33
N SER A 105 6.10 7.87 -0.92
CA SER A 105 6.89 8.69 -1.85
C SER A 105 6.54 10.16 -1.83
N ARG A 106 7.52 11.06 -1.58
CA ARG A 106 7.29 12.51 -1.50
C ARG A 106 7.99 13.42 -2.53
N THR A 107 7.73 13.26 -3.82
CA THR A 107 6.60 14.03 -4.35
C THR A 107 5.30 13.31 -4.02
N PRO A 108 4.39 13.97 -3.26
CA PRO A 108 3.91 13.45 -1.97
C PRO A 108 3.07 12.19 -1.98
N GLY A 109 3.18 11.37 -0.95
CA GLY A 109 2.17 10.39 -0.63
C GLY A 109 2.70 9.13 -0.03
N CYS A 110 1.73 8.34 0.38
CA CYS A 110 1.75 7.36 1.43
C CYS A 110 0.94 6.16 0.99
N MET A 111 1.30 5.04 1.55
CA MET A 111 0.95 3.72 1.11
C MET A 111 1.05 2.87 2.34
N LYS A 112 0.21 1.88 2.52
CA LYS A 112 0.15 0.98 3.64
C LYS A 112 -0.41 -0.34 3.23
N ASP A 113 0.38 -1.32 3.55
CA ASP A 113 -0.02 -2.68 3.38
C ASP A 113 0.06 -3.43 4.69
N ILE A 114 -0.59 -4.59 4.81
CA ILE A 114 -0.93 -5.48 5.95
C ILE A 114 -1.55 -6.80 5.47
N SER A 115 -0.80 -7.87 5.58
CA SER A 115 -1.15 -9.25 5.34
C SER A 115 -1.29 -9.97 6.68
N ARG A 116 -1.97 -11.11 6.74
CA ARG A 116 -2.14 -11.96 7.95
C ARG A 116 -1.78 -13.42 7.70
N LYS A 117 -2.30 -13.88 6.60
CA LYS A 117 -1.72 -14.90 5.73
C LYS A 117 -1.36 -14.16 4.44
N PRO A 118 -0.75 -14.81 3.43
CA PRO A 118 -0.16 -14.13 2.27
C PRO A 118 -1.02 -12.96 1.79
N GLY A 119 -0.46 -11.77 1.66
CA GLY A 119 -1.21 -10.62 1.18
C GLY A 119 -0.25 -9.57 0.63
N CYS A 120 -0.58 -9.10 -0.55
CA CYS A 120 0.25 -8.29 -1.41
C CYS A 120 -0.50 -7.05 -1.81
N MET A 121 0.20 -5.97 -1.71
CA MET A 121 -0.42 -4.72 -1.39
C MET A 121 0.61 -3.70 -1.83
N LYS A 122 0.11 -2.61 -2.37
CA LYS A 122 0.93 -1.71 -3.12
C LYS A 122 0.13 -0.49 -3.45
N ASP A 123 0.84 0.59 -3.28
CA ASP A 123 0.30 1.88 -3.52
C ASP A 123 1.30 2.69 -4.40
N ILE A 124 0.96 3.78 -5.05
CA ILE A 124 1.93 4.74 -5.62
C ILE A 124 1.42 6.18 -5.56
N SER A 125 2.29 7.11 -5.11
CA SER A 125 1.97 8.53 -5.04
C SER A 125 2.97 9.42 -5.78
N ARG A 126 2.49 10.21 -6.74
CA ARG A 126 3.32 11.22 -7.46
C ARG A 126 3.14 12.64 -6.94
N THR A 127 1.98 12.91 -6.43
CA THR A 127 1.62 14.11 -5.67
C THR A 127 0.70 13.61 -4.55
N PRO A 128 0.43 14.41 -3.51
CA PRO A 128 -0.05 13.92 -2.21
C PRO A 128 -1.12 12.84 -2.27
N SER A 129 -0.75 11.57 -2.16
CA SER A 129 -1.76 10.51 -2.14
C SER A 129 -1.64 9.56 -0.98
N CYS A 130 -2.75 8.92 -0.68
CA CYS A 130 -2.90 8.05 0.47
C CYS A 130 -3.55 6.78 0.03
N MET A 131 -2.93 5.69 0.40
CA MET A 131 -3.25 4.40 -0.13
C MET A 131 -3.04 3.36 0.93
N LYS A 132 -3.92 2.38 0.87
CA LYS A 132 -4.09 1.50 1.98
C LYS A 132 -4.75 0.22 1.56
N ASP A 133 -3.97 -0.77 1.87
CA ASP A 133 -4.29 -2.14 1.69
C ASP A 133 -4.36 -2.84 3.07
N ILE A 134 -5.37 -3.68 3.26
CA ILE A 134 -5.47 -4.78 4.24
C ILE A 134 -5.91 -6.14 3.63
N SER A 135 -5.11 -7.18 3.83
CA SER A 135 -5.39 -8.56 3.42
C SER A 135 -5.34 -9.59 4.57
N ARG A 136 -6.44 -10.31 4.82
CA ARG A 136 -6.51 -11.32 5.91
C ARG A 136 -6.13 -12.75 5.49
N THR A 137 -6.41 -13.07 4.25
CA THR A 137 -6.07 -14.31 3.55
C THR A 137 -5.38 -13.89 2.25
N PRO A 138 -5.04 -14.77 1.29
CA PRO A 138 -4.51 -14.35 -0.01
C PRO A 138 -5.28 -13.16 -0.56
N GLY A 139 -4.62 -12.07 -0.92
CA GLY A 139 -5.30 -10.88 -1.44
C GLY A 139 -4.29 -9.91 -2.05
N CYS A 140 -4.73 -9.25 -3.11
CA CYS A 140 -3.94 -8.37 -3.97
C CYS A 140 -4.61 -7.02 -4.08
N MET A 141 -3.90 -5.99 -3.65
CA MET A 141 -4.47 -4.67 -3.44
C MET A 141 -3.54 -3.63 -4.03
N LYS A 142 -4.14 -2.66 -4.69
CA LYS A 142 -3.39 -1.80 -5.58
C LYS A 142 -4.00 -0.42 -5.76
N ASP A 143 -3.25 0.55 -5.27
CA ASP A 143 -3.64 1.92 -5.34
C ASP A 143 -2.65 2.74 -6.19
N ILE A 144 -3.13 3.58 -7.11
CA ILE A 144 -2.31 4.57 -7.83
C ILE A 144 -2.96 5.95 -7.87
N SER A 145 -2.23 6.97 -7.41
CA SER A 145 -2.65 8.37 -7.55
C SER A 145 -1.58 9.25 -8.21
N ARG A 146 -2.01 10.05 -9.20
CA ARG A 146 -1.14 11.05 -9.86
C ARG A 146 -1.28 12.46 -9.28
N THR A 147 -2.45 12.76 -8.78
CA THR A 147 -2.88 14.00 -8.13
C THR A 147 -3.23 13.68 -6.68
N PRO A 148 -3.71 14.65 -5.88
CA PRO A 148 -4.28 14.33 -4.59
C PRO A 148 -5.32 13.20 -4.70
N GLY A 149 -5.24 12.16 -3.88
CA GLY A 149 -6.14 11.02 -4.04
C GLY A 149 -6.05 10.01 -2.91
N CYS A 150 -7.17 9.36 -2.65
CA CYS A 150 -7.36 8.40 -1.57
C CYS A 150 -7.88 7.08 -2.13
N MET A 151 -7.19 6.00 -1.79
CA MET A 151 -7.58 4.66 -2.20
C MET A 151 -7.51 3.70 -1.02
N LYS A 152 -8.38 2.70 -1.08
CA LYS A 152 -8.59 1.83 0.06
C LYS A 152 -9.19 0.51 -0.36
N ASP A 153 -8.38 -0.50 -0.17
CA ASP A 153 -8.72 -1.87 -0.45
C ASP A 153 -8.83 -2.67 0.86
N ILE A 154 -9.87 -3.50 0.99
CA ILE A 154 -10.02 -4.47 2.09
C ILE A 154 -10.47 -5.85 1.60
N SER A 155 -9.66 -6.87 1.91
CA SER A 155 -9.97 -8.28 1.65
C SER A 155 -10.07 -9.14 2.91
N ARG A 156 -11.10 -10.00 2.98
CA ARG A 156 -11.21 -11.06 4.01
C ARG A 156 -10.93 -12.46 3.48
N THR A 157 -11.15 -12.66 2.19
CA THR A 157 -11.00 -13.90 1.42
C THR A 157 -10.24 -13.54 0.13
N PRO A 158 -9.87 -14.51 -0.73
CA PRO A 158 -9.18 -14.25 -2.00
C PRO A 158 -9.78 -13.11 -2.82
N SER A 159 -9.15 -11.94 -2.81
CA SER A 159 -9.67 -10.81 -3.58
C SER A 159 -8.59 -10.01 -4.28
N CYS A 160 -9.01 -9.38 -5.38
CA CYS A 160 -8.23 -8.42 -6.13
C CYS A 160 -8.96 -7.07 -6.11
N MET A 161 -8.27 -6.03 -5.68
CA MET A 161 -8.78 -4.66 -5.70
C MET A 161 -7.78 -3.75 -6.39
N LYS A 162 -8.30 -2.74 -7.07
CA LYS A 162 -7.49 -1.91 -7.94
C LYS A 162 -8.13 -0.55 -8.15
N ASP A 163 -7.47 0.42 -7.58
CA ASP A 163 -7.88 1.81 -7.64
C ASP A 163 -6.89 2.64 -8.47
N ILE A 164 -7.40 3.44 -9.42
CA ILE A 164 -6.60 4.37 -10.22
C ILE A 164 -7.24 5.76 -10.27
N SER A 165 -6.49 6.77 -9.80
CA SER A 165 -6.87 8.18 -9.91
C SER A 165 -5.84 9.05 -10.64
N ARG A 166 -6.31 9.79 -11.65
CA ARG A 166 -5.51 10.80 -12.37
C ARG A 166 -5.76 12.24 -11.94
N THR A 167 -6.81 12.45 -11.18
CA THR A 167 -7.34 13.75 -10.70
C THR A 167 -7.80 13.58 -9.25
N PRO A 168 -8.18 14.65 -8.53
CA PRO A 168 -8.69 14.51 -7.16
C PRO A 168 -9.77 13.44 -7.03
N GLY A 169 -9.52 12.37 -6.30
CA GLY A 169 -10.43 11.23 -6.31
C GLY A 169 -10.37 10.34 -5.08
N CYS A 170 -11.50 9.70 -4.80
CA CYS A 170 -11.69 8.75 -3.72
C CYS A 170 -12.20 7.42 -4.28
N MET A 171 -11.52 6.33 -3.96
CA MET A 171 -11.93 4.97 -4.29
C MET A 171 -11.93 4.08 -3.05
N LYS A 172 -12.81 3.09 -3.07
CA LYS A 172 -13.01 2.24 -1.90
C LYS A 172 -13.62 0.90 -2.30
N ASP A 173 -12.79 -0.12 -2.15
CA ASP A 173 -13.14 -1.50 -2.44
C ASP A 173 -13.25 -2.34 -1.16
N ILE A 174 -14.36 -3.10 -1.04
CA ILE A 174 -14.55 -4.05 0.06
C ILE A 174 -15.03 -5.41 -0.45
N SER A 175 -14.20 -6.44 -0.24
CA SER A 175 -14.53 -7.84 -0.52
C SER A 175 -14.62 -8.68 0.77
N ARG A 176 -15.77 -9.35 0.95
CA ARG A 176 -15.93 -10.38 1.99
C ARG A 176 -15.79 -11.81 1.48
N LYS A 177 -16.13 -12.04 0.22
CA LYS A 177 -16.03 -13.33 -0.50
C LYS A 177 -15.22 -13.13 -1.79
N PRO A 178 -14.77 -14.20 -2.46
CA PRO A 178 -13.83 -14.07 -3.56
C PRO A 178 -14.29 -13.07 -4.62
N GLY A 179 -13.49 -12.05 -4.92
CA GLY A 179 -14.00 -10.97 -5.75
C GLY A 179 -12.95 -10.07 -6.34
N CYS A 180 -13.37 -9.40 -7.40
CA CYS A 180 -12.57 -8.46 -8.17
C CYS A 180 -13.28 -7.11 -8.19
N MET A 181 -12.57 -6.05 -7.81
CA MET A 181 -13.02 -4.67 -7.91
C MET A 181 -12.02 -3.85 -8.68
N LYS A 182 -12.53 -2.85 -9.40
CA LYS A 182 -11.70 -2.03 -10.27
C LYS A 182 -12.33 -0.67 -10.52
N ASP A 183 -11.71 0.31 -9.91
CA ASP A 183 -12.10 1.71 -10.02
C ASP A 183 -11.10 2.50 -10.89
N ILE A 184 -11.61 3.23 -11.87
CA ILE A 184 -10.79 4.11 -12.73
C ILE A 184 -11.41 5.49 -12.87
N SER A 185 -10.65 6.51 -12.46
CA SER A 185 -11.03 7.91 -12.61
C SER A 185 -10.02 8.74 -13.41
N ARG A 186 -10.54 9.49 -14.38
CA ARG A 186 -9.78 10.51 -15.14
C ARG A 186 -10.10 11.93 -14.74
N THR A 187 -11.16 12.11 -13.98
CA THR A 187 -11.74 13.38 -13.53
C THR A 187 -12.14 13.25 -12.06
N PRO A 188 -12.49 14.35 -11.37
CA PRO A 188 -12.84 14.27 -9.96
C PRO A 188 -13.96 13.27 -9.69
N SER A 189 -13.72 12.26 -8.85
CA SER A 189 -14.66 11.16 -8.71
C SER A 189 -14.70 10.55 -7.32
N CYS A 190 -15.84 9.96 -6.99
CA CYS A 190 -16.03 9.10 -5.84
C CYS A 190 -16.58 7.75 -6.31
N MET A 191 -15.83 6.68 -6.12
CA MET A 191 -16.25 5.30 -6.43
C MET A 191 -16.25 4.46 -5.17
N LYS A 192 -17.18 3.50 -5.11
CA LYS A 192 -17.40 2.68 -3.93
C LYS A 192 -18.03 1.35 -4.30
N ASP A 193 -17.22 0.32 -4.18
CA ASP A 193 -17.57 -1.06 -4.43
C ASP A 193 -17.71 -1.86 -3.13
N ILE A 194 -18.82 -2.58 -2.98
CA ILE A 194 -19.04 -3.50 -1.85
C ILE A 194 -19.58 -4.84 -2.32
N SER A 195 -18.81 -5.90 -2.04
CA SER A 195 -19.24 -7.29 -2.26
C SER A 195 -19.33 -8.12 -0.98
N ARG A 196 -20.48 -8.80 -0.84
CA ARG A 196 -20.70 -9.82 0.21
C ARG A 196 -20.60 -11.25 -0.31
N THR A 197 -20.63 -11.41 -1.62
CA THR A 197 -20.68 -12.66 -2.38
C THR A 197 -19.63 -12.62 -3.48
N PRO A 198 -19.40 -13.73 -4.20
CA PRO A 198 -18.49 -13.70 -5.33
C PRO A 198 -18.91 -12.69 -6.39
N SER A 199 -18.05 -11.72 -6.71
CA SER A 199 -18.46 -10.62 -7.58
C SER A 199 -17.31 -10.04 -8.39
N CYS A 200 -17.66 -9.46 -9.54
CA CYS A 200 -16.78 -8.60 -10.32
C CYS A 200 -17.42 -7.22 -10.49
N MET A 201 -16.81 -6.17 -9.94
CA MET A 201 -17.26 -4.78 -10.11
C MET A 201 -16.23 -3.97 -10.89
N LYS A 202 -16.71 -3.02 -11.68
CA LYS A 202 -15.86 -2.24 -12.57
C LYS A 202 -16.49 -0.87 -12.84
N ASP A 203 -15.88 0.13 -12.24
CA ASP A 203 -16.30 1.51 -12.38
C ASP A 203 -15.31 2.31 -13.24
N ILE A 204 -15.84 3.03 -14.22
CA ILE A 204 -15.05 3.92 -15.08
C ILE A 204 -15.70 5.30 -15.15
N SER A 205 -14.98 6.29 -14.64
CA SER A 205 -15.35 7.70 -14.68
C SER A 205 -14.45 8.49 -15.63
N ARG A 206 -15.06 9.09 -16.66
CA ARG A 206 -14.42 10.05 -17.59
C ARG A 206 -14.83 11.51 -17.38
N THR A 207 -15.85 11.73 -16.56
CA THR A 207 -16.43 13.01 -16.17
C THR A 207 -16.64 13.05 -14.66
N PRO A 208 -16.82 14.23 -14.04
CA PRO A 208 -17.06 14.29 -12.60
C PRO A 208 -18.24 13.41 -12.19
N SER A 209 -18.02 12.41 -11.34
CA SER A 209 -19.06 11.43 -11.05
C SER A 209 -18.95 10.76 -9.69
N CYS A 210 -20.10 10.29 -9.22
CA CYS A 210 -20.22 9.45 -8.05
C CYS A 210 -20.79 8.08 -8.46
N ILE A 211 -20.05 7.00 -8.25
CA ILE A 211 -20.50 5.62 -8.55
C ILE A 211 -20.56 4.84 -7.25
N LYS A 212 -21.60 4.01 -7.12
CA LYS A 212 -21.82 3.22 -5.91
C LYS A 212 -22.45 1.89 -6.24
N ASP A 213 -21.68 0.85 -5.98
CA ASP A 213 -21.97 -0.51 -6.36
C ASP A 213 -22.07 -1.40 -5.13
N ILE A 214 -23.22 -2.06 -4.98
CA ILE A 214 -23.48 -3.01 -3.89
C ILE A 214 -23.96 -4.34 -4.45
N SER A 215 -23.10 -5.35 -4.36
CA SER A 215 -23.41 -6.74 -4.67
C SER A 215 -23.76 -7.54 -3.42
N ARG A 216 -25.02 -8.03 -3.36
CA ARG A 216 -25.51 -8.97 -2.33
C ARG A 216 -25.70 -10.40 -2.85
N THR A 217 -25.64 -10.59 -4.15
CA THR A 217 -25.76 -11.86 -4.87
C THR A 217 -24.56 -12.04 -5.81
N PRO A 218 -24.21 -13.28 -6.19
CA PRO A 218 -23.18 -13.50 -7.19
C PRO A 218 -23.50 -12.79 -8.50
N GLY A 219 -22.54 -12.08 -9.07
CA GLY A 219 -22.78 -11.33 -10.30
C GLY A 219 -21.67 -10.35 -10.66
N CYS A 220 -21.89 -9.66 -11.78
CA CYS A 220 -20.98 -8.64 -12.27
C CYS A 220 -21.70 -7.30 -12.38
N MET A 221 -21.02 -6.21 -12.03
CA MET A 221 -21.49 -4.85 -12.28
C MET A 221 -20.44 -4.09 -13.09
N LYS A 222 -20.93 -3.21 -13.96
CA LYS A 222 -20.08 -2.42 -14.84
C LYS A 222 -20.72 -1.08 -15.11
N ASP A 223 -20.12 -0.05 -14.53
CA ASP A 223 -20.58 1.31 -14.60
C ASP A 223 -19.60 2.17 -15.38
N ILE A 224 -20.11 2.87 -16.40
CA ILE A 224 -19.32 3.83 -17.17
C ILE A 224 -20.05 5.18 -17.19
N SER A 225 -19.44 6.20 -16.56
CA SER A 225 -19.86 7.59 -16.70
C SER A 225 -19.02 8.33 -17.75
N ARG A 226 -19.73 8.87 -18.74
CA ARG A 226 -19.29 9.77 -19.80
C ARG A 226 -19.97 11.14 -19.70
N THR A 227 -21.01 11.26 -18.88
CA THR A 227 -21.63 12.53 -18.50
C THR A 227 -21.49 12.75 -16.98
N PRO A 228 -21.51 14.01 -16.50
CA PRO A 228 -21.48 14.27 -15.06
C PRO A 228 -22.73 13.73 -14.37
N GLY A 229 -22.59 13.05 -13.24
CA GLY A 229 -23.75 12.49 -12.54
C GLY A 229 -23.45 11.45 -11.48
N CYS A 230 -24.52 10.86 -10.96
CA CYS A 230 -24.48 9.87 -9.89
C CYS A 230 -25.09 8.55 -10.37
N MET A 231 -24.32 7.47 -10.32
CA MET A 231 -24.79 6.10 -10.53
C MET A 231 -24.85 5.36 -9.21
N LYS A 232 -25.87 4.50 -9.08
CA LYS A 232 -26.08 3.68 -7.90
C LYS A 232 -26.71 2.36 -8.30
N ASP A 233 -25.94 1.29 -8.13
CA ASP A 233 -26.36 -0.07 -8.42
C ASP A 233 -26.41 -0.92 -7.16
N ILE A 234 -27.53 -1.63 -7.02
CA ILE A 234 -27.76 -2.58 -5.95
C ILE A 234 -28.26 -3.86 -6.60
N SER A 235 -27.37 -4.84 -6.79
CA SER A 235 -27.77 -6.15 -7.27
C SER A 235 -28.39 -6.95 -6.11
N ARG A 236 -29.68 -7.28 -6.28
CA ARG A 236 -30.45 -8.17 -5.40
C ARG A 236 -30.87 -9.48 -6.09
N THR A 237 -30.53 -9.64 -7.37
CA THR A 237 -30.86 -10.79 -8.23
C THR A 237 -29.59 -11.34 -8.88
N HIS A 238 -29.62 -12.56 -9.42
CA HIS A 238 -28.48 -13.11 -10.17
C HIS A 238 -28.40 -12.44 -11.54
N GLY A 239 -27.20 -11.98 -11.94
CA GLY A 239 -27.00 -11.41 -13.29
C GLY A 239 -25.85 -10.42 -13.41
N CYS A 240 -25.62 -9.98 -14.65
CA CYS A 240 -24.69 -8.90 -14.96
C CYS A 240 -25.46 -7.59 -15.14
N ILE A 241 -25.14 -6.57 -14.34
CA ILE A 241 -25.67 -5.21 -14.51
C ILE A 241 -24.63 -4.40 -15.28
N LYS A 242 -25.09 -3.63 -16.27
CA LYS A 242 -24.26 -2.70 -17.03
C LYS A 242 -24.99 -1.36 -17.11
N LYS A 243 -24.42 -0.30 -16.53
CA LYS A 243 -24.89 1.06 -16.76
C LYS A 243 -23.88 1.89 -17.53
N TYR A 244 -24.43 2.65 -18.47
CA TYR A 244 -23.70 3.62 -19.27
C TYR A 244 -24.48 4.92 -19.17
N GLN A 245 -23.84 5.97 -18.65
CA GLN A 245 -24.40 7.31 -18.56
C GLN A 245 -23.44 8.32 -19.18
#